data_AF-A0A218NMF6-F1
#
_entry.id   AF-A0A218NMF6-F1
#
_cell.length_a   1.000
_cell.length_b   1.000
_cell.length_c   1.000
_cell.angle_alpha   90.00
_cell.angle_beta   90.00
_cell.angle_gamma   90.00
#
_symmetry.space_group_name_H-M   'P 1'
#
loop_
_entity.id
_entity.type
_entity.pdbx_description
1 polymer ?
#
loop_
_entity_poly.entity_id
_entity_poly.type
_entity_poly.pdbx_seq_one_letter_code
_entity_poly.pdbx_strand_id
1 'polypeptide(L)'
;MNGYTNNMDSTRAYKFRIYPDTKRQSEIDERLILAQQFYNKILEKSIESYKNGKAKASIAQFNRFVKEIIQDDKRYLKLYSQTRCEIEYRLLKAYQNFFRRIKEGNRKAGFPRFRSRDINASINILKRATLGQRESHAQGESVRPQMEAVLEELRTDKTHPLQDAVTA
;
A
#
# COMPACT_ATOMS: atom_id res chain seq x y z
N MET A 1 19.98 35.09 -39.10
CA MET A 1 20.58 34.73 -37.80
C MET A 1 19.45 34.59 -36.79
N ASN A 2 19.47 33.51 -36.01
CA ASN A 2 18.36 32.95 -35.22
C ASN A 2 17.77 33.88 -34.15
N GLY A 3 16.47 33.75 -33.93
CA GLY A 3 15.77 34.25 -32.74
C GLY A 3 14.68 33.28 -32.30
N TYR A 4 15.04 32.06 -31.89
CA TYR A 4 14.11 31.15 -31.22
C TYR A 4 13.88 31.67 -29.79
N THR A 5 12.72 32.27 -29.53
CA THR A 5 12.29 32.60 -28.18
C THR A 5 11.98 31.30 -27.44
N ASN A 6 12.88 30.91 -26.54
CA ASN A 6 12.62 29.83 -25.61
C ASN A 6 11.52 30.30 -24.64
N ASN A 7 10.27 30.05 -24.99
CA ASN A 7 9.15 30.18 -24.06
C ASN A 7 9.33 29.07 -23.02
N MET A 8 10.05 29.39 -21.94
CA MET A 8 10.27 28.48 -20.84
C MET A 8 8.97 28.41 -20.02
N ASP A 9 8.00 27.66 -20.54
CA ASP A 9 6.77 27.32 -19.81
C ASP A 9 7.17 26.54 -18.55
N SER A 10 7.31 27.26 -17.43
CA SER A 10 7.60 26.66 -16.14
C SER A 10 6.45 25.71 -15.78
N THR A 11 6.68 24.41 -15.86
CA THR A 11 5.66 23.41 -15.55
C THR A 11 5.40 23.44 -14.04
N ARG A 12 4.30 24.09 -13.62
CA ARG A 12 3.90 24.15 -12.21
C ARG A 12 3.35 22.79 -11.79
N ALA A 13 4.04 22.13 -10.86
CA ALA A 13 3.57 20.88 -10.27
C ALA A 13 2.73 21.19 -9.01
N TYR A 14 1.48 20.75 -9.01
CA TYR A 14 0.59 20.85 -7.86
C TYR A 14 0.48 19.50 -7.15
N LYS A 15 0.48 19.52 -5.81
CA LYS A 15 0.33 18.33 -4.96
C LYS A 15 -0.97 18.41 -4.18
N PHE A 16 -1.93 17.57 -4.52
CA PHE A 16 -3.20 17.47 -3.81
C PHE A 16 -3.29 16.16 -3.03
N ARG A 17 -3.93 16.20 -1.85
CA ARG A 17 -4.29 15.00 -1.10
C ARG A 17 -5.66 14.52 -1.57
N ILE A 18 -5.73 13.29 -2.05
CA ILE A 18 -6.99 12.67 -2.45
C ILE A 18 -7.65 12.11 -1.19
N TYR A 19 -8.89 12.54 -0.93
CA TYR A 19 -9.75 11.97 0.10
C TYR A 19 -10.81 11.12 -0.61
N PRO A 20 -10.80 9.78 -0.44
CA PRO A 20 -11.80 8.93 -1.04
C PRO A 20 -13.17 9.16 -0.41
N ASP A 21 -14.24 8.93 -1.17
CA ASP A 21 -15.57 8.83 -0.59
C ASP A 21 -15.72 7.54 0.24
N THR A 22 -16.81 7.45 1.01
CA THR A 22 -17.08 6.31 1.89
C THR A 22 -17.12 4.98 1.14
N LYS A 23 -17.66 4.99 -0.09
CA LYS A 23 -17.71 3.82 -0.96
C LYS A 23 -16.31 3.36 -1.39
N ARG A 24 -15.49 4.25 -1.94
CA ARG A 24 -14.11 3.98 -2.38
C ARG A 24 -13.26 3.55 -1.19
N GLN A 25 -13.45 4.16 -0.02
CA GLN A 25 -12.76 3.75 1.19
C GLN A 25 -13.07 2.29 1.53
N SER A 26 -14.34 1.91 1.51
CA SER A 26 -14.76 0.52 1.76
C SER A 26 -14.16 -0.47 0.77
N GLU A 27 -14.08 -0.11 -0.52
CA GLU A 27 -13.46 -0.98 -1.52
C GLU A 27 -11.93 -1.05 -1.39
N ILE A 28 -11.28 0.02 -0.94
CA ILE A 28 -9.85 0.03 -0.64
C ILE A 28 -9.58 -0.92 0.53
N ASP A 29 -10.40 -0.86 1.58
CA ASP A 29 -10.30 -1.72 2.75
C ASP A 29 -10.53 -3.19 2.39
N GLU A 30 -11.52 -3.48 1.54
CA GLU A 30 -11.76 -4.84 1.02
C GLU A 30 -10.51 -5.36 0.27
N ARG A 31 -9.92 -4.55 -0.61
CA ARG A 31 -8.72 -4.94 -1.37
C ARG A 31 -7.50 -5.14 -0.46
N LEU A 32 -7.34 -4.31 0.58
CA LEU A 32 -6.28 -4.45 1.58
C LEU A 32 -6.39 -5.76 2.36
N ILE A 33 -7.61 -6.12 2.76
CA ILE A 33 -7.92 -7.38 3.44
C ILE A 33 -7.63 -8.57 2.52
N LEU A 34 -8.11 -8.52 1.27
CA LEU A 34 -7.87 -9.58 0.29
C LEU A 34 -6.37 -9.75 0.02
N ALA A 35 -5.60 -8.67 -0.10
CA ALA A 35 -4.16 -8.73 -0.31
C ALA A 35 -3.43 -9.39 0.88
N GLN A 36 -3.84 -9.09 2.11
CA GLN A 36 -3.32 -9.72 3.33
C GLN A 36 -3.65 -11.21 3.38
N GLN A 37 -4.89 -11.58 3.13
CA GLN A 37 -5.33 -12.98 3.09
C GLN A 37 -4.59 -13.76 2.00
N PHE A 38 -4.42 -13.16 0.83
CA PHE A 38 -3.69 -13.76 -0.29
C PHE A 38 -2.22 -14.04 0.09
N TYR A 39 -1.53 -13.06 0.68
CA TYR A 39 -0.17 -13.25 1.19
C TYR A 39 -0.10 -14.40 2.21
N ASN A 40 -1.02 -14.41 3.19
CA ASN A 40 -1.04 -15.43 4.22
C ASN A 40 -1.32 -16.83 3.65
N LYS A 41 -2.17 -16.95 2.63
CA LYS A 41 -2.45 -18.22 1.95
C LYS A 41 -1.26 -18.76 1.18
N ILE A 42 -0.52 -17.90 0.48
CA ILE A 42 0.73 -18.32 -0.20
C ILE A 42 1.75 -18.77 0.85
N LEU A 43 1.89 -18.01 1.95
CA LEU A 43 2.79 -18.34 3.05
C LEU A 43 2.43 -19.70 3.67
N GLU A 44 1.15 -19.95 3.96
CA GLU A 44 0.64 -21.22 4.47
C GLU A 44 1.01 -22.40 3.57
N LYS A 45 0.67 -22.34 2.27
CA LYS A 45 1.03 -23.39 1.30
C LYS A 45 2.54 -23.62 1.22
N SER A 46 3.34 -22.55 1.31
CA SER A 46 4.80 -22.67 1.26
C SER A 46 5.40 -23.31 2.53
N ILE A 47 4.82 -23.05 3.71
CA ILE A 47 5.20 -23.73 4.96
C ILE A 47 4.84 -25.22 4.87
N GLU A 48 3.63 -25.54 4.44
CA GLU A 48 3.17 -26.91 4.27
C GLU A 48 4.06 -27.69 3.29
N SER A 49 4.38 -27.08 2.15
CA SER A 49 5.27 -27.68 1.17
C SER A 49 6.67 -27.96 1.73
N TYR A 50 7.19 -27.09 2.60
CA TYR A 50 8.48 -27.30 3.25
C TYR A 50 8.43 -28.45 4.26
N LYS A 51 7.35 -28.52 5.06
CA LYS A 51 7.12 -29.64 6.01
C LYS A 51 7.04 -30.98 5.29
N ASN A 52 6.45 -31.01 4.09
CA ASN A 52 6.32 -32.21 3.27
C ASN A 52 7.59 -32.58 2.49
N GLY A 53 8.77 -32.05 2.86
CA GLY A 53 10.06 -32.45 2.30
C GLY A 53 10.40 -31.85 0.93
N LYS A 54 9.61 -30.90 0.41
CA LYS A 54 9.91 -30.26 -0.89
C LYS A 54 10.94 -29.14 -0.69
N ALA A 55 12.16 -29.41 -1.11
CA ALA A 55 13.30 -28.54 -0.91
C ALA A 55 13.50 -27.53 -2.07
N LYS A 56 13.00 -26.30 -1.85
CA LYS A 56 13.46 -24.99 -2.35
C LYS A 56 12.30 -24.12 -2.83
N ALA A 57 12.20 -22.91 -2.26
CA ALA A 57 11.32 -21.86 -2.74
C ALA A 57 11.77 -21.40 -4.14
N SER A 58 11.06 -21.86 -5.19
CA SER A 58 11.29 -21.46 -6.58
C SER A 58 10.14 -20.62 -7.11
N ILE A 59 10.40 -19.80 -8.13
CA ILE A 59 9.36 -19.02 -8.80
C ILE A 59 8.27 -19.91 -9.42
N ALA A 60 8.66 -21.07 -9.97
CA ALA A 60 7.70 -22.02 -10.54
C ALA A 60 6.75 -22.61 -9.49
N GLN A 61 7.26 -22.89 -8.29
CA GLN A 61 6.46 -23.39 -7.18
C GLN A 61 5.47 -22.32 -6.68
N PHE A 62 5.93 -21.08 -6.52
CA PHE A 62 5.07 -19.97 -6.11
C PHE A 62 3.97 -19.68 -7.13
N ASN A 63 4.31 -19.68 -8.43
CA ASN A 63 3.33 -19.53 -9.50
C ASN A 63 2.26 -20.62 -9.45
N ARG A 64 2.65 -21.86 -9.13
CA ARG A 64 1.70 -22.97 -8.95
C ARG A 64 0.79 -22.73 -7.75
N PHE A 65 1.33 -22.32 -6.60
CA PHE A 65 0.51 -21.99 -5.42
C PHE A 65 -0.49 -20.87 -5.70
N VAL A 66 -0.06 -19.83 -6.39
CA VAL A 66 -0.93 -18.71 -6.77
C VAL A 66 -2.08 -19.18 -7.67
N LYS A 67 -1.80 -20.03 -8.67
CA LYS A 67 -2.83 -20.61 -9.54
C LYS A 67 -3.85 -21.44 -8.73
N GLU A 68 -3.36 -22.32 -7.86
CA GLU A 68 -4.23 -23.14 -6.99
C GLU A 68 -5.10 -22.25 -6.09
N ILE A 69 -4.52 -21.25 -5.42
CA ILE A 69 -5.26 -20.34 -4.52
C ILE A 69 -6.36 -19.56 -5.28
N ILE A 70 -6.08 -19.11 -6.51
CA ILE A 70 -7.07 -18.40 -7.32
C ILE A 70 -8.18 -19.34 -7.82
N GLN A 71 -7.83 -20.60 -8.09
CA GLN A 71 -8.78 -21.61 -8.51
C GLN A 71 -9.72 -22.01 -7.35
N ASP A 72 -9.17 -22.10 -6.14
CA ASP A 72 -9.91 -22.39 -4.90
C ASP A 72 -10.81 -21.22 -4.51
N ASP A 73 -10.34 -19.97 -4.62
CA ASP A 73 -11.09 -18.77 -4.27
C ASP A 73 -10.92 -17.65 -5.31
N LYS A 74 -11.95 -17.49 -6.14
CA LYS A 74 -11.99 -16.46 -7.19
C LYS A 74 -12.05 -15.04 -6.65
N ARG A 75 -12.30 -14.80 -5.35
CA ARG A 75 -12.32 -13.43 -4.77
C ARG A 75 -10.97 -12.73 -4.93
N TYR A 76 -9.87 -13.48 -5.00
CA TYR A 76 -8.55 -12.90 -5.26
C TYR A 76 -8.40 -12.28 -6.65
N LEU A 77 -9.32 -12.54 -7.60
CA LEU A 77 -9.35 -11.84 -8.89
C LEU A 77 -9.78 -10.38 -8.78
N LYS A 78 -10.39 -9.97 -7.66
CA LYS A 78 -10.65 -8.54 -7.36
C LYS A 78 -9.36 -7.75 -7.17
N LEU A 79 -8.25 -8.41 -6.83
CA LEU A 79 -6.93 -7.80 -6.78
C LEU A 79 -6.38 -7.62 -8.19
N TYR A 80 -5.83 -6.45 -8.45
CA TYR A 80 -5.15 -6.19 -9.71
C TYR A 80 -4.00 -7.18 -9.94
N SER A 81 -3.76 -7.56 -11.20
CA SER A 81 -2.74 -8.54 -11.57
C SER A 81 -1.36 -8.14 -11.05
N GLN A 82 -0.98 -6.87 -11.19
CA GLN A 82 0.31 -6.36 -10.71
C GLN A 82 0.44 -6.50 -9.18
N THR A 83 -0.63 -6.24 -8.43
CA THR A 83 -0.64 -6.37 -6.97
C THR A 83 -0.39 -7.81 -6.55
N ARG A 84 -1.03 -8.78 -7.22
CA ARG A 84 -0.83 -10.21 -6.94
C ARG A 84 0.61 -10.64 -7.24
N CYS A 85 1.13 -10.27 -8.41
CA CYS A 85 2.52 -10.57 -8.79
C CYS A 85 3.53 -9.97 -7.79
N GLU A 86 3.30 -8.74 -7.33
CA GLU A 86 4.17 -8.09 -6.35
C GLU A 86 4.12 -8.77 -4.98
N ILE A 87 2.93 -9.19 -4.52
CA ILE A 87 2.77 -9.94 -3.26
C ILE A 87 3.56 -11.26 -3.32
N GLU A 88 3.41 -12.01 -4.41
CA GLU A 88 4.13 -13.26 -4.66
C GLU A 88 5.64 -13.03 -4.67
N TYR A 89 6.12 -12.07 -5.47
CA TYR A 89 7.54 -11.76 -5.61
C TYR A 89 8.18 -11.35 -4.29
N ARG A 90 7.52 -10.49 -3.51
CA ARG A 90 8.03 -10.06 -2.20
C ARG A 90 8.13 -11.21 -1.22
N LEU A 91 7.16 -12.14 -1.24
CA LEU A 91 7.20 -13.32 -0.39
C LEU A 91 8.32 -14.28 -0.81
N LEU A 92 8.45 -14.57 -2.10
CA LEU A 92 9.55 -15.38 -2.65
C LEU A 92 10.91 -14.80 -2.25
N LYS A 93 11.09 -13.48 -2.41
CA LYS A 93 12.33 -12.79 -2.02
C LYS A 93 12.60 -12.88 -0.52
N ALA A 94 11.56 -12.83 0.33
CA ALA A 94 11.71 -13.02 1.77
C ALA A 94 12.19 -14.44 2.11
N TYR A 95 11.61 -15.45 1.45
CA TYR A 95 12.03 -16.86 1.58
C TYR A 95 13.47 -17.08 1.11
N GLN A 96 13.84 -16.58 -0.06
CA GLN A 96 15.19 -16.69 -0.59
C GLN A 96 16.22 -16.03 0.33
N ASN A 97 15.92 -14.83 0.85
CA ASN A 97 16.80 -14.16 1.80
C ASN A 97 16.92 -14.91 3.14
N PHE A 98 15.85 -15.56 3.60
CA PHE A 98 15.90 -16.42 4.78
C PHE A 98 16.89 -17.59 4.58
N PHE A 99 16.74 -18.36 3.50
CA PHE A 99 17.65 -19.47 3.21
C PHE A 99 19.08 -19.02 2.93
N ARG A 100 19.27 -17.88 2.24
CA ARG A 100 20.58 -17.28 2.03
C ARG A 100 21.28 -16.99 3.35
N ARG A 101 20.59 -16.35 4.31
CA ARG A 101 21.16 -16.03 5.63
C ARG A 101 21.48 -17.26 6.47
N ILE A 102 20.67 -18.33 6.37
CA ILE A 102 20.98 -19.62 7.00
C ILE A 102 22.28 -20.18 6.44
N LYS A 103 22.46 -20.14 5.11
CA LYS A 103 23.68 -20.59 4.44
C LYS A 103 24.91 -19.77 4.86
N GLU A 104 24.74 -18.48 5.11
CA GLU A 104 25.79 -17.57 5.61
C GLU A 104 26.09 -17.75 7.11
N GLY A 105 25.44 -18.69 7.81
CA GLY A 105 25.69 -18.95 9.23
C GLY A 105 25.05 -17.92 10.19
N ASN A 106 24.19 -17.03 9.70
CA ASN A 106 23.55 -16.02 10.52
C ASN A 106 22.36 -16.60 11.30
N ARG A 107 22.56 -16.82 12.60
CA ARG A 107 21.55 -17.38 13.53
C ARG A 107 20.33 -16.48 13.76
N LYS A 108 20.37 -15.19 13.36
CA LYS A 108 19.26 -14.24 13.51
C LYS A 108 18.32 -14.21 12.29
N ALA A 109 18.40 -15.18 11.37
CA ALA A 109 17.55 -15.23 10.19
C ALA A 109 16.07 -15.48 10.56
N GLY A 110 15.26 -14.42 10.57
CA GLY A 110 13.80 -14.54 10.76
C GLY A 110 13.10 -15.12 9.55
N PHE A 111 12.21 -16.09 9.78
CA PHE A 111 11.32 -16.66 8.76
C PHE A 111 10.24 -15.63 8.34
N PRO A 112 9.74 -15.66 7.09
CA PRO A 112 8.60 -14.83 6.69
C PRO A 112 7.38 -15.05 7.61
N ARG A 113 6.83 -13.96 8.15
CA ARG A 113 5.73 -14.03 9.14
C ARG A 113 4.39 -13.73 8.49
N PHE A 114 3.33 -14.34 9.03
CA PHE A 114 1.96 -13.97 8.71
C PHE A 114 1.72 -12.47 8.95
N ARG A 115 0.92 -11.87 8.07
CA ARG A 115 0.51 -10.47 8.17
C ARG A 115 -0.75 -10.37 9.00
N SER A 116 -0.78 -9.44 9.97
CA SER A 116 -1.97 -9.02 10.69
C SER A 116 -2.81 -8.06 9.84
N ARG A 117 -4.03 -7.75 10.33
CA ARG A 117 -4.98 -6.83 9.69
C ARG A 117 -4.47 -5.38 9.62
N ASP A 118 -3.51 -4.99 10.45
CA ASP A 118 -3.02 -3.62 10.49
C ASP A 118 -2.51 -3.18 9.10
N ILE A 119 -3.31 -2.28 8.54
CA ILE A 119 -3.40 -1.81 7.15
C ILE A 119 -2.04 -1.36 6.58
N ASN A 120 -1.11 -0.96 7.45
CA ASN A 120 0.20 -0.43 7.07
C ASN A 120 1.21 -1.48 6.57
N ALA A 121 0.91 -2.78 6.65
CA ALA A 121 1.88 -3.84 6.38
C ALA A 121 1.58 -4.73 5.16
N SER A 122 0.32 -4.83 4.71
CA SER A 122 -0.06 -5.75 3.62
C SER A 122 0.28 -5.17 2.24
N ILE A 123 0.02 -3.87 2.03
CA ILE A 123 0.32 -3.16 0.78
C ILE A 123 1.46 -2.18 1.01
N ASN A 124 2.68 -2.61 0.68
CA ASN A 124 3.80 -1.70 0.57
C ASN A 124 3.77 -1.01 -0.80
N ILE A 125 2.83 -0.08 -0.99
CA ILE A 125 2.89 0.93 -2.06
C ILE A 125 3.60 2.21 -1.55
N LEU A 126 3.68 2.44 -0.25
CA LEU A 126 4.11 3.74 0.30
C LEU A 126 5.55 3.84 0.78
N LYS A 127 6.39 2.80 0.80
CA LYS A 127 7.83 3.04 1.05
C LYS A 127 8.54 3.75 -0.09
N ARG A 128 8.02 3.73 -1.33
CA ARG A 128 8.62 4.47 -2.46
C ARG A 128 8.21 5.95 -2.49
N ALA A 129 7.05 6.30 -1.93
CA ALA A 129 6.60 7.69 -1.81
C ALA A 129 7.14 8.41 -0.55
N THR A 130 7.40 7.67 0.54
CA THR A 130 7.95 8.25 1.78
C THR A 130 9.47 8.34 1.81
N LEU A 131 10.19 7.65 0.90
CA LEU A 131 11.63 7.82 0.70
C LEU A 131 12.03 9.12 -0.05
N GLY A 132 11.04 9.98 -0.37
CA GLY A 132 11.26 11.39 -0.76
C GLY A 132 11.07 12.40 0.37
N GLN A 133 10.92 11.94 1.62
CA GLN A 133 10.95 12.79 2.82
C GLN A 133 12.26 12.54 3.57
N ARG A 134 13.38 12.76 2.88
CA ARG A 134 14.62 13.15 3.54
C ARG A 134 14.99 14.51 2.97
N GLU A 135 14.84 15.50 3.85
CA GLU A 135 15.42 16.84 3.77
C GLU A 135 14.85 17.74 2.69
N SER A 136 13.69 18.34 2.99
CA SER A 136 13.42 19.70 2.54
C SER A 136 13.58 20.62 3.75
N HIS A 137 14.71 21.33 3.80
CA HIS A 137 14.85 22.55 4.58
C HIS A 137 13.89 23.59 3.98
N ALA A 138 12.62 23.53 4.36
CA ALA A 138 11.67 24.61 4.14
C ALA A 138 10.87 24.74 5.43
N GLN A 139 11.11 25.84 6.14
CA GLN A 139 10.28 26.31 7.25
C GLN A 139 8.83 26.32 6.75
N GLY A 140 7.99 25.48 7.35
CA GLY A 140 6.59 25.35 7.00
C GLY A 140 5.88 24.75 8.19
N GLU A 141 5.10 25.59 8.87
CA GLU A 141 4.38 25.28 10.10
C GLU A 141 3.61 23.97 10.01
N SER A 142 3.52 23.29 11.15
CA SER A 142 2.62 22.17 11.36
C SER A 142 1.17 22.64 11.23
N VAL A 143 0.61 22.66 10.03
CA VAL A 143 -0.81 22.98 9.82
C VAL A 143 -1.63 21.75 10.22
N ARG A 144 -2.11 21.74 11.48
CA ARG A 144 -3.29 20.95 11.87
C ARG A 144 -4.49 21.41 11.04
N PRO A 145 -5.39 20.51 10.63
CA PRO A 145 -6.47 20.86 9.71
C PRO A 145 -7.46 21.85 10.35
N GLN A 146 -7.76 22.89 9.58
CA GLN A 146 -8.67 24.01 9.84
C GLN A 146 -10.16 23.61 9.90
N MET A 147 -10.51 22.46 10.47
CA MET A 147 -11.92 22.07 10.60
C MET A 147 -12.64 22.89 11.68
N GLU A 148 -11.94 23.29 12.75
CA GLU A 148 -12.51 24.17 13.79
C GLU A 148 -12.65 25.62 13.31
N ALA A 149 -11.68 26.14 12.54
CA ALA A 149 -11.73 27.52 12.03
C ALA A 149 -12.87 27.75 11.03
N VAL A 150 -13.15 26.77 10.15
CA VAL A 150 -14.27 26.85 9.21
C VAL A 150 -15.62 26.79 9.93
N LEU A 151 -15.73 26.03 11.03
CA LEU A 151 -16.94 25.95 11.85
C LEU A 151 -17.16 27.22 12.70
N GLU A 152 -16.10 27.91 13.09
CA GLU A 152 -16.17 29.19 13.82
C GLU A 152 -16.62 30.35 12.89
N GLU A 153 -16.14 30.39 11.65
CA GLU A 153 -16.57 31.38 10.65
C GLU A 153 -18.05 31.21 10.28
N LEU A 154 -18.52 29.96 10.12
CA LEU A 154 -19.93 29.65 9.83
C LEU A 154 -20.91 30.01 10.95
N ARG A 155 -20.43 30.27 12.17
CA ARG A 155 -21.27 30.74 13.29
C ARG A 155 -21.52 32.24 13.29
N THR A 156 -20.73 33.04 12.57
CA THR A 156 -20.75 34.50 12.66
C THR A 156 -21.47 35.20 11.49
N ASP A 157 -21.71 34.50 10.38
CA ASP A 157 -22.47 35.02 9.25
C ASP A 157 -23.96 34.64 9.33
N LYS A 158 -24.80 35.63 9.66
CA LYS A 158 -26.26 35.48 9.82
C LYS A 158 -27.04 35.44 8.50
N THR A 159 -26.36 35.46 7.36
CA THR A 159 -26.98 35.55 6.04
C THR A 159 -26.75 34.32 5.16
N HIS A 160 -26.07 33.28 5.67
CA HIS A 160 -25.73 32.11 4.87
C HIS A 160 -26.95 31.16 4.70
N PRO A 161 -27.32 30.75 3.47
CA PRO A 161 -28.50 29.91 3.18
C PRO A 161 -28.52 28.48 3.76
N LEU A 162 -27.59 28.12 4.65
CA LEU A 162 -27.45 26.78 5.24
C LEU A 162 -27.52 26.77 6.78
N GLN A 163 -27.93 27.88 7.42
CA GLN A 163 -28.08 27.94 8.88
C GLN A 163 -29.08 26.92 9.44
N ASP A 164 -30.16 26.64 8.70
CA ASP A 164 -31.22 25.73 9.15
C ASP A 164 -30.77 24.25 9.24
N ALA A 165 -29.65 23.90 8.60
CA ALA A 165 -29.10 22.54 8.64
C ALA A 165 -28.21 22.28 9.88
N VAL A 166 -27.86 23.32 10.64
CA VAL A 166 -26.91 23.24 11.78
C VAL A 166 -27.64 23.20 13.13
N THR A 167 -28.95 23.48 13.17
CA THR A 167 -29.75 23.52 14.42
C THR A 167 -30.66 22.30 14.62
N ALA A 168 -30.54 21.25 13.78
CA ALA A 168 -31.29 19.99 13.91
C ALA A 168 -30.45 18.86 14.52
#